data_AF-A0A915P7M9-F1
#
_entry.id   AF-A0A915P7M9-F1
#
_cell.length_a   1.000
_cell.length_b   1.000
_cell.length_c   1.000
_cell.angle_alpha   90.00
_cell.angle_beta   90.00
_cell.angle_gamma   90.00
#
_symmetry.space_group_name_H-M   'P 1'
#
loop_
_entity.id
_entity.type
_entity.pdbx_description
1 polymer ?
#
loop_
_entity_poly.entity_id
_entity_poly.type
_entity_poly.pdbx_seq_one_letter_code
_entity_poly.pdbx_strand_id
1 'polypeptide(L)'
;MSQFIKKNKGPLIVCGIVGGGIGFWVWKTMRECVYSTFGVNEADGYTVKRIEEAYRKLQESEECHSLLKKHFTESVKDKLKYKKTKLGGTLYDIIRSGVANLDSGVGVYAPDAESYTKFAALFDPIIDDYHGGFGPNAKHPATYFGEDKISELKDLDPEGKYILSTRIRCGRSFKGYPFNPLLSRDDYITMESKVKNVFDGLKGDSELGGTYYPLDG
;
A
#
# COMPACT_ATOMS: atom_id res chain seq x y z
N MET A 1 6.51 -8.28 -35.79
CA MET A 1 5.21 -7.55 -35.80
C MET A 1 3.98 -8.45 -35.61
N SER A 2 3.96 -9.69 -36.12
CA SER A 2 2.77 -10.57 -36.08
C SER A 2 2.43 -11.21 -34.72
N GLN A 3 3.39 -11.33 -33.79
CA GLN A 3 3.13 -11.96 -32.47
C GLN A 3 2.69 -10.98 -31.36
N PHE A 4 2.90 -9.67 -31.53
CA PHE A 4 2.59 -8.68 -30.49
C PHE A 4 1.10 -8.31 -30.43
N ILE A 5 0.39 -8.48 -31.57
CA ILE A 5 -1.03 -8.11 -31.71
C ILE A 5 -1.96 -9.14 -31.03
N LYS A 6 -1.51 -10.39 -30.83
CA LYS A 6 -2.37 -11.48 -30.34
C LYS A 6 -2.62 -11.49 -28.82
N LYS A 7 -1.91 -10.68 -28.01
CA LYS A 7 -1.99 -10.76 -26.54
C LYS A 7 -2.88 -9.73 -25.84
N ASN A 8 -3.40 -8.72 -26.52
CA ASN A 8 -4.28 -7.70 -25.92
C ASN A 8 -5.66 -7.73 -26.57
N LYS A 9 -6.64 -8.37 -25.91
CA LYS A 9 -8.07 -8.30 -26.25
C LYS A 9 -8.68 -6.97 -25.78
N GLY A 10 -8.14 -5.84 -26.24
CA GLY A 10 -8.77 -4.53 -26.15
C GLY A 10 -9.55 -4.19 -27.42
N PRO A 11 -10.40 -3.15 -27.43
CA PRO A 11 -11.14 -2.75 -28.63
C PRO A 11 -10.17 -2.49 -29.78
N LEU A 12 -10.31 -3.26 -30.86
CA LEU A 12 -9.42 -3.23 -32.02
C LEU A 12 -9.76 -2.01 -32.86
N ILE A 13 -8.86 -1.02 -32.93
CA ILE A 13 -8.97 0.10 -33.87
C ILE A 13 -7.80 0.00 -34.85
N VAL A 14 -8.14 -0.22 -36.13
CA VAL A 14 -7.19 -0.23 -37.24
C VAL A 14 -7.05 1.20 -37.76
N CYS A 15 -5.87 1.80 -37.60
CA CYS A 15 -5.51 3.06 -38.25
C CYS A 15 -4.16 2.91 -38.94
N GLY A 16 -4.07 3.43 -40.18
CA GLY A 16 -2.94 3.27 -41.09
C GLY A 16 -1.61 3.75 -40.51
N ILE A 17 -0.56 2.99 -40.81
CA ILE A 17 0.80 3.25 -40.35
C ILE A 17 1.35 4.48 -41.08
N VAL A 18 1.54 5.58 -40.35
CA VAL A 18 2.44 6.66 -40.76
C VAL A 18 3.81 6.34 -40.15
N GLY A 19 4.83 6.12 -41.00
CA GLY A 19 6.14 5.66 -40.59
C GLY A 19 6.89 6.59 -39.63
N GLY A 20 7.79 6.01 -38.81
CA GLY A 20 8.72 6.74 -37.93
C GLY A 20 8.14 7.13 -36.55
N GLY A 21 9.02 7.61 -35.66
CA GLY A 21 8.73 7.86 -34.22
C GLY A 21 7.52 8.76 -33.90
N ILE A 22 7.05 9.55 -34.87
CA ILE A 22 5.81 10.33 -34.79
C ILE A 22 4.59 9.40 -34.72
N GLY A 23 4.56 8.34 -35.52
CA GLY A 23 3.46 7.36 -35.50
C GLY A 23 3.32 6.65 -34.16
N PHE A 24 4.44 6.35 -33.49
CA PHE A 24 4.42 5.78 -32.14
C PHE A 24 3.88 6.76 -31.10
N TRP A 25 4.25 8.04 -31.20
CA TRP A 25 3.81 9.08 -30.26
C TRP A 25 2.32 9.41 -30.43
N VAL A 26 1.84 9.51 -31.68
CA VAL A 26 0.41 9.69 -32.00
C VAL A 26 -0.39 8.49 -31.52
N TRP A 27 0.08 7.26 -31.76
CA TRP A 27 -0.58 6.05 -31.26
C TRP A 27 -0.65 6.02 -29.74
N LYS A 28 0.45 6.32 -29.03
CA LYS A 28 0.48 6.37 -27.56
C LYS A 28 -0.51 7.40 -27.02
N THR A 29 -0.53 8.59 -27.60
CA THR A 29 -1.41 9.70 -27.16
C THR A 29 -2.87 9.39 -27.45
N MET A 30 -3.21 8.92 -28.66
CA MET A 30 -4.58 8.52 -29.00
C MET A 30 -5.05 7.36 -28.13
N ARG A 31 -4.19 6.39 -27.85
CA ARG A 31 -4.49 5.26 -26.97
C ARG A 31 -4.82 5.74 -25.56
N GLU A 32 -4.08 6.69 -25.01
CA GLU A 32 -4.39 7.26 -23.68
C GLU A 32 -5.67 8.08 -23.68
N CYS A 33 -5.94 8.88 -24.71
CA CYS A 33 -7.23 9.57 -24.87
C CYS A 33 -8.39 8.57 -24.94
N VAL A 34 -8.30 7.56 -25.80
CA VAL A 34 -9.33 6.52 -25.96
C VAL A 34 -9.56 5.78 -24.64
N TYR A 35 -8.50 5.31 -23.97
CA TYR A 35 -8.66 4.63 -22.69
C TYR A 35 -9.18 5.54 -21.58
N SER A 36 -8.90 6.84 -21.61
CA SER A 36 -9.51 7.81 -20.70
C SER A 36 -11.00 8.02 -21.02
N THR A 37 -11.37 8.22 -22.30
CA THR A 37 -12.75 8.46 -22.74
C THR A 37 -13.66 7.25 -22.49
N PHE A 38 -13.15 6.04 -22.67
CA PHE A 38 -13.90 4.81 -22.38
C PHE A 38 -13.81 4.37 -20.90
N GLY A 39 -13.22 5.20 -20.02
CA GLY A 39 -13.08 4.88 -18.59
C GLY A 39 -12.24 3.63 -18.31
N VAL A 40 -11.38 3.22 -19.25
CA VAL A 40 -10.49 2.06 -19.11
C VAL A 40 -9.28 2.40 -18.24
N ASN A 41 -8.82 3.65 -18.26
CA ASN A 41 -7.81 4.17 -17.34
C ASN A 41 -8.51 4.80 -16.12
N GLU A 42 -8.27 4.23 -14.94
CA GLU A 42 -8.86 4.72 -13.69
C GLU A 42 -8.01 5.85 -13.06
N ALA A 43 -6.72 5.91 -13.37
CA ALA A 43 -5.80 7.00 -12.98
C ALA A 43 -5.60 8.03 -14.11
N ASP A 44 -5.44 9.30 -13.74
CA ASP A 44 -5.21 10.40 -14.69
C ASP A 44 -3.76 10.44 -15.22
N GLY A 45 -3.55 11.10 -16.36
CA GLY A 45 -2.25 11.15 -17.02
C GLY A 45 -1.14 11.82 -16.21
N TYR A 46 -1.47 12.78 -15.34
CA TYR A 46 -0.49 13.42 -14.47
C TYR A 46 0.01 12.44 -13.40
N THR A 47 -0.89 11.66 -12.80
CA THR A 47 -0.53 10.58 -11.88
C THR A 47 0.35 9.52 -12.56
N VAL A 48 0.00 9.09 -13.77
CA VAL A 48 0.80 8.12 -14.53
C VAL A 48 2.21 8.66 -14.79
N LYS A 49 2.34 9.93 -15.18
CA LYS A 49 3.65 10.57 -15.38
C LYS A 49 4.51 10.51 -14.11
N ARG A 50 3.93 10.80 -12.94
CA ARG A 50 4.66 10.73 -11.66
C ARG A 50 5.10 9.32 -11.31
N ILE A 51 4.31 8.30 -11.66
CA ILE A 51 4.68 6.89 -11.47
C ILE A 51 5.88 6.51 -12.35
N GLU A 52 5.91 6.98 -13.60
CA GLU A 52 7.04 6.75 -14.51
C GLU A 52 8.33 7.42 -14.00
N GLU A 53 8.22 8.66 -13.51
CA GLU A 53 9.34 9.39 -12.90
C GLU A 53 9.83 8.71 -11.61
N ALA A 54 8.89 8.25 -10.77
CA ALA A 54 9.19 7.50 -9.55
C ALA A 54 9.93 6.19 -9.85
N TYR A 55 9.48 5.44 -10.86
CA TYR A 55 10.16 4.22 -11.31
C TYR A 55 11.59 4.53 -11.73
N ARG A 56 11.79 5.54 -12.57
CA ARG A 56 13.13 5.94 -13.03
C ARG A 56 14.04 6.31 -11.86
N LYS A 57 13.57 7.13 -10.93
CA LYS A 57 14.34 7.53 -9.73
C LYS A 57 14.79 6.34 -8.88
N LEU A 58 13.93 5.33 -8.71
CA LEU A 58 14.27 4.12 -7.96
C LEU A 58 15.31 3.26 -8.68
N GLN A 59 15.21 3.14 -10.02
CA GLN A 59 16.17 2.33 -10.79
C GLN A 59 17.54 3.01 -10.93
N GLU A 60 17.58 4.35 -11.04
CA GLU A 60 18.83 5.12 -11.13
C GLU A 60 19.61 5.21 -9.82
N SER A 61 18.96 4.98 -8.68
CA SER A 61 19.61 5.05 -7.37
C SER A 61 20.34 3.75 -7.04
N GLU A 62 21.66 3.76 -6.99
CA GLU A 62 22.47 2.59 -6.60
C GLU A 62 22.30 2.23 -5.11
N GLU A 63 22.21 3.24 -4.24
CA GLU A 63 22.08 3.12 -2.78
C GLU A 63 20.71 2.63 -2.29
N CYS A 64 19.69 2.62 -3.16
CA CYS A 64 18.37 2.16 -2.78
C CYS A 64 18.33 0.62 -2.76
N HIS A 65 18.06 0.04 -1.60
CA HIS A 65 17.93 -1.41 -1.38
C HIS A 65 16.54 -1.82 -0.88
N SER A 66 15.55 -0.93 -1.05
CA SER A 66 14.17 -1.17 -0.60
C SER A 66 13.51 -2.37 -1.29
N LEU A 67 12.61 -3.07 -0.58
CA LEU A 67 11.75 -4.10 -1.19
C LEU A 67 10.88 -3.53 -2.30
N LEU A 68 10.48 -2.25 -2.20
CA LEU A 68 9.82 -1.52 -3.28
C LEU A 68 10.66 -1.60 -4.56
N LYS A 69 11.92 -1.13 -4.54
CA LYS A 69 12.78 -1.15 -5.73
C LYS A 69 12.97 -2.56 -6.26
N LYS A 70 13.20 -3.53 -5.37
CA LYS A 70 13.41 -4.95 -5.71
C LYS A 70 12.24 -5.54 -6.52
N HIS A 71 11.00 -5.27 -6.11
CA HIS A 71 9.81 -5.89 -6.69
C HIS A 71 9.05 -5.01 -7.68
N PHE A 72 9.32 -3.70 -7.71
CA PHE A 72 8.73 -2.77 -8.64
C PHE A 72 9.44 -2.79 -10.00
N THR A 73 9.28 -3.90 -10.72
CA THR A 73 9.80 -4.10 -12.08
C THR A 73 8.99 -3.34 -13.13
N GLU A 74 9.55 -3.16 -14.33
CA GLU A 74 8.86 -2.52 -15.45
C GLU A 74 7.51 -3.18 -15.78
N SER A 75 7.46 -4.52 -15.76
CA SER A 75 6.24 -5.30 -15.98
C SER A 75 5.17 -5.01 -14.91
N VAL A 76 5.57 -4.93 -13.65
CA VAL A 76 4.67 -4.59 -12.53
C VAL A 76 4.15 -3.16 -12.67
N LYS A 77 5.04 -2.20 -12.98
CA LYS A 77 4.66 -0.81 -13.25
C LYS A 77 3.62 -0.71 -14.35
N ASP A 78 3.88 -1.29 -15.52
CA ASP A 78 2.97 -1.20 -16.67
C ASP A 78 1.61 -1.83 -16.40
N LYS A 79 1.57 -2.91 -15.61
CA LYS A 79 0.33 -3.56 -15.18
C LYS A 79 -0.51 -2.71 -14.22
N LEU A 80 0.13 -1.87 -13.42
CA LEU A 80 -0.51 -1.21 -12.26
C LEU A 80 -0.69 0.31 -12.42
N LYS A 81 0.08 0.98 -13.28
CA LYS A 81 0.15 2.46 -13.32
C LYS A 81 -1.14 3.19 -13.67
N TYR A 82 -2.09 2.53 -14.33
CA TYR A 82 -3.38 3.11 -14.70
C TYR A 82 -4.52 2.74 -13.73
N LYS A 83 -4.24 1.97 -12.67
CA LYS A 83 -5.25 1.50 -11.72
C LYS A 83 -5.48 2.49 -10.58
N LYS A 84 -6.71 2.50 -10.06
CA LYS A 84 -7.14 3.32 -8.92
C LYS A 84 -8.21 2.59 -8.11
N THR A 85 -8.15 2.60 -6.78
CA THR A 85 -9.18 1.97 -5.95
C THR A 85 -10.50 2.74 -5.98
N LYS A 86 -11.58 2.17 -5.44
CA LYS A 86 -12.88 2.85 -5.35
C LYS A 86 -12.83 4.13 -4.51
N LEU A 87 -11.97 4.16 -3.48
CA LEU A 87 -11.75 5.33 -2.64
C LEU A 87 -10.70 6.29 -3.21
N GLY A 88 -10.12 5.94 -4.36
CA GLY A 88 -9.25 6.81 -5.13
C GLY A 88 -7.76 6.64 -4.90
N GLY A 89 -7.33 5.63 -4.15
CA GLY A 89 -5.93 5.29 -3.94
C GLY A 89 -5.26 4.82 -5.23
N THR A 90 -4.10 5.39 -5.53
CA THR A 90 -3.34 5.08 -6.75
C THR A 90 -2.03 4.36 -6.42
N LEU A 91 -1.38 3.81 -7.46
CA LEU A 91 -0.03 3.27 -7.30
C LEU A 91 0.96 4.33 -6.81
N TYR A 92 0.79 5.60 -7.21
CA TYR A 92 1.67 6.66 -6.74
C TYR A 92 1.56 6.86 -5.23
N ASP A 93 0.34 6.86 -4.67
CA ASP A 93 0.12 6.97 -3.23
C ASP A 93 0.81 5.83 -2.47
N ILE A 94 0.84 4.65 -3.07
CA ILE A 94 1.49 3.46 -2.49
C ILE A 94 3.00 3.62 -2.41
N ILE A 95 3.65 4.06 -3.49
CA ILE A 95 5.12 4.06 -3.63
C ILE A 95 5.78 5.38 -3.19
N ARG A 96 4.99 6.45 -3.00
CA ARG A 96 5.49 7.82 -2.76
C ARG A 96 6.51 7.90 -1.63
N SER A 97 6.29 7.17 -0.53
CA SER A 97 7.20 7.18 0.62
C SER A 97 8.57 6.61 0.29
N GLY A 98 8.64 5.45 -0.37
CA GLY A 98 9.93 4.84 -0.75
C GLY A 98 10.65 5.61 -1.85
N VAL A 99 9.92 6.34 -2.70
CA VAL A 99 10.51 7.22 -3.72
C VAL A 99 11.09 8.49 -3.11
N ALA A 100 10.44 9.03 -2.07
CA ALA A 100 10.94 10.18 -1.32
C ALA A 100 12.15 9.80 -0.44
N ASN A 101 12.09 8.65 0.21
CA ASN A 101 13.08 8.17 1.18
C ASN A 101 13.74 6.89 0.65
N LEU A 102 14.81 7.04 -0.13
CA LEU A 102 15.49 5.94 -0.83
C LEU A 102 16.20 4.95 0.11
N ASP A 103 16.40 5.36 1.36
CA ASP A 103 16.90 4.59 2.51
C ASP A 103 15.83 3.68 3.16
N SER A 104 14.60 3.70 2.65
CA SER A 104 13.52 2.83 3.14
C SER A 104 13.87 1.35 3.04
N GLY A 105 13.62 0.56 4.10
CA GLY A 105 13.71 -0.91 4.02
C GLY A 105 12.64 -1.54 3.12
N VAL A 106 11.38 -1.07 3.23
CA VAL A 106 10.25 -1.59 2.43
C VAL A 106 9.77 -0.57 1.40
N GLY A 107 9.26 0.59 1.83
CA GLY A 107 8.95 1.73 0.95
C GLY A 107 7.53 1.79 0.36
N VAL A 108 6.62 0.88 0.74
CA VAL A 108 5.22 0.89 0.29
C VAL A 108 4.22 1.02 1.44
N TYR A 109 3.11 1.72 1.20
CA TYR A 109 1.98 1.83 2.14
C TYR A 109 0.65 1.68 1.40
N ALA A 110 -0.28 0.90 1.93
CA ALA A 110 -1.61 0.82 1.35
C ALA A 110 -2.42 2.09 1.73
N PRO A 111 -3.03 2.80 0.76
CA PRO A 111 -3.95 3.90 1.05
C PRO A 111 -5.32 3.44 1.55
N ASP A 112 -5.74 2.23 1.19
CA ASP A 112 -6.95 1.58 1.68
C ASP A 112 -6.84 0.04 1.63
N ALA A 113 -7.87 -0.66 2.12
CA ALA A 113 -7.88 -2.12 2.12
C ALA A 113 -7.94 -2.75 0.71
N GLU A 114 -8.65 -2.12 -0.23
CA GLU A 114 -8.76 -2.60 -1.62
C GLU A 114 -7.39 -2.64 -2.31
N SER A 115 -6.48 -1.75 -1.90
CA SER A 115 -5.15 -1.62 -2.47
C SER A 115 -4.35 -2.91 -2.43
N TYR A 116 -4.47 -3.70 -1.36
CA TYR A 116 -3.80 -5.00 -1.26
C TYR A 116 -4.24 -5.96 -2.36
N THR A 117 -5.51 -5.96 -2.76
CA THR A 117 -6.01 -6.80 -3.85
C THR A 117 -5.75 -6.19 -5.22
N LYS A 118 -6.00 -4.88 -5.40
CA LYS A 118 -5.91 -4.23 -6.72
C LYS A 118 -4.47 -4.09 -7.22
N PHE A 119 -3.54 -3.90 -6.29
CA PHE A 119 -2.10 -3.80 -6.50
C PHE A 119 -1.33 -5.02 -5.97
N ALA A 120 -1.99 -6.18 -5.84
CA ALA A 120 -1.39 -7.45 -5.38
C ALA A 120 -0.10 -7.82 -6.10
N ALA A 121 0.02 -7.51 -7.40
CA ALA A 121 1.24 -7.78 -8.18
C ALA A 121 2.50 -7.06 -7.65
N LEU A 122 2.34 -6.02 -6.83
CA LEU A 122 3.43 -5.38 -6.08
C LEU A 122 3.43 -5.82 -4.60
N PHE A 123 2.26 -5.89 -3.96
CA PHE A 123 2.18 -6.21 -2.53
C PHE A 123 2.54 -7.65 -2.21
N ASP A 124 2.02 -8.64 -2.93
CA ASP A 124 2.23 -10.06 -2.64
C ASP A 124 3.72 -10.44 -2.55
N PRO A 125 4.59 -10.10 -3.53
CA PRO A 125 6.01 -10.44 -3.43
C PRO A 125 6.73 -9.66 -2.32
N ILE A 126 6.30 -8.42 -2.01
CA ILE A 126 6.86 -7.65 -0.89
C ILE A 126 6.49 -8.29 0.45
N ILE A 127 5.23 -8.70 0.62
CA ILE A 127 4.73 -9.36 1.82
C ILE A 127 5.43 -10.71 2.02
N ASP A 128 5.55 -11.51 0.95
CA ASP A 128 6.23 -12.80 0.97
C ASP A 128 7.69 -12.68 1.42
N ASP A 129 8.42 -11.70 0.87
CA ASP A 129 9.83 -11.42 1.18
C ASP A 129 10.00 -10.90 2.61
N TYR A 130 9.20 -9.91 3.02
CA TYR A 130 9.30 -9.31 4.35
C TYR A 130 8.90 -10.27 5.48
N HIS A 131 7.90 -11.11 5.26
CA HIS A 131 7.40 -12.06 6.26
C HIS A 131 8.06 -13.45 6.18
N GLY A 132 9.04 -13.66 5.31
CA GLY A 132 9.81 -14.89 5.24
C GLY A 132 9.02 -16.10 4.73
N GLY A 133 8.10 -15.91 3.79
CA GLY A 133 7.29 -16.97 3.18
C GLY A 133 5.80 -16.83 3.48
N PHE A 134 5.15 -15.87 2.81
CA PHE A 134 3.70 -15.67 2.81
C PHE A 134 3.21 -15.45 1.39
N GLY A 135 3.22 -16.53 0.61
CA GLY A 135 2.82 -16.50 -0.80
C GLY A 135 1.36 -16.08 -1.02
N PRO A 136 0.95 -15.82 -2.28
CA PRO A 136 -0.35 -15.22 -2.61
C PRO A 136 -1.58 -16.07 -2.22
N ASN A 137 -1.39 -17.37 -1.99
CA ASN A 137 -2.45 -18.28 -1.55
C ASN A 137 -2.42 -18.56 -0.05
N ALA A 138 -1.41 -18.06 0.67
CA ALA A 138 -1.33 -18.20 2.11
C ALA A 138 -2.46 -17.40 2.78
N LYS A 139 -2.97 -17.93 3.88
CA LYS A 139 -3.98 -17.27 4.70
C LYS A 139 -3.45 -17.15 6.12
N HIS A 140 -3.53 -15.95 6.67
CA HIS A 140 -3.21 -15.75 8.07
C HIS A 140 -4.15 -16.62 8.92
N PRO A 141 -3.65 -17.31 9.97
CA PRO A 141 -4.49 -18.13 10.83
C PRO A 141 -5.56 -17.29 11.54
N ALA A 142 -6.58 -17.97 12.08
CA ALA A 142 -7.53 -17.33 12.97
C ALA A 142 -6.82 -16.72 14.18
N THR A 143 -7.39 -15.64 14.73
CA THR A 143 -6.86 -15.01 15.93
C THR A 143 -6.84 -15.99 17.09
N TYR A 144 -5.69 -16.10 17.74
CA TYR A 144 -5.47 -16.93 18.92
C TYR A 144 -4.43 -16.21 19.78
N PHE A 145 -4.80 -15.83 21.01
CA PHE A 145 -3.92 -15.08 21.90
C PHE A 145 -3.11 -15.99 22.83
N GLY A 146 -3.37 -17.31 22.83
CA GLY A 146 -2.65 -18.26 23.65
C GLY A 146 -3.15 -18.30 25.09
N GLU A 147 -4.45 -18.12 25.28
CA GLU A 147 -5.11 -18.04 26.59
C GLU A 147 -4.86 -19.29 27.45
N ASP A 148 -4.69 -20.45 26.83
CA ASP A 148 -4.34 -21.73 27.45
C ASP A 148 -2.84 -21.91 27.74
N LYS A 149 -1.99 -21.00 27.25
CA LYS A 149 -0.53 -21.06 27.36
C LYS A 149 0.06 -19.95 28.21
N ILE A 150 -0.76 -19.19 28.92
CA ILE A 150 -0.30 -18.08 29.77
C ILE A 150 0.74 -18.56 30.80
N SER A 151 0.59 -19.77 31.35
CA SER A 151 1.56 -20.35 32.29
C SER A 151 2.95 -20.63 31.70
N GLU A 152 3.08 -20.68 30.37
CA GLU A 152 4.36 -20.81 29.67
C GLU A 152 5.11 -19.47 29.62
N LEU A 153 4.40 -18.35 29.75
CA LEU A 153 4.95 -16.99 29.75
C LEU A 153 5.47 -16.63 31.15
N LYS A 154 6.64 -17.17 31.50
CA LYS A 154 7.31 -16.92 32.79
C LYS A 154 8.07 -15.60 32.78
N ASP A 155 8.31 -15.05 33.96
CA ASP A 155 9.26 -13.96 34.14
C ASP A 155 10.67 -14.42 33.71
N LEU A 156 11.21 -13.74 32.71
CA LEU A 156 12.50 -14.08 32.10
C LEU A 156 13.68 -13.53 32.89
N ASP A 157 13.45 -12.53 33.76
CA ASP A 157 14.49 -11.93 34.59
C ASP A 157 13.96 -11.57 35.98
N PRO A 158 13.68 -12.57 36.84
CA PRO A 158 13.14 -12.33 38.18
C PRO A 158 14.05 -11.49 39.08
N GLU A 159 15.34 -11.43 38.77
CA GLU A 159 16.34 -10.67 39.52
C GLU A 159 16.50 -9.23 38.99
N GLY A 160 15.88 -8.89 37.85
CA GLY A 160 15.92 -7.56 37.25
C GLY A 160 17.31 -7.09 36.85
N LYS A 161 18.23 -8.02 36.52
CA LYS A 161 19.64 -7.71 36.21
C LYS A 161 19.85 -7.26 34.77
N TYR A 162 18.95 -7.61 33.87
CA TYR A 162 19.12 -7.48 32.43
C TYR A 162 17.95 -6.75 31.76
N ILE A 163 16.71 -7.02 32.16
CA ILE A 163 15.51 -6.50 31.50
C ILE A 163 15.06 -5.20 32.17
N LEU A 164 15.21 -4.08 31.45
CA LEU A 164 14.76 -2.77 31.94
C LEU A 164 13.24 -2.59 31.87
N SER A 165 12.62 -3.06 30.79
CA SER A 165 11.16 -3.00 30.60
C SER A 165 10.72 -3.95 29.49
N THR A 166 9.45 -4.37 29.55
CA THR A 166 8.82 -5.22 28.52
C THR A 166 7.62 -4.50 27.95
N ARG A 167 7.48 -4.51 26.62
CA ARG A 167 6.37 -3.84 25.93
C ARG A 167 5.84 -4.67 24.78
N ILE A 168 4.53 -4.94 24.80
CA ILE A 168 3.80 -5.56 23.69
C ILE A 168 2.82 -4.54 23.11
N ARG A 169 2.72 -4.47 21.78
CA ARG A 169 1.76 -3.59 21.09
C ARG A 169 1.06 -4.32 19.96
N CYS A 170 -0.15 -3.87 19.63
CA CYS A 170 -0.94 -4.36 18.50
C CYS A 170 -1.45 -3.18 17.67
N GLY A 171 -1.43 -3.31 16.34
CA GLY A 171 -2.09 -2.37 15.43
C GLY A 171 -3.50 -2.82 15.07
N ARG A 172 -4.44 -1.88 14.99
CA ARG A 172 -5.82 -2.10 14.53
C ARG A 172 -6.26 -0.93 13.65
N SER A 173 -7.21 -1.19 12.75
CA SER A 173 -7.78 -0.18 11.86
C SER A 173 -9.29 -0.21 11.95
N PHE A 174 -9.93 0.95 11.82
CA PHE A 174 -11.38 1.07 11.93
C PHE A 174 -12.07 0.56 10.66
N LYS A 175 -13.03 -0.37 10.83
CA LYS A 175 -13.86 -0.82 9.72
C LYS A 175 -14.65 0.36 9.15
N GLY A 176 -14.67 0.48 7.83
CA GLY A 176 -15.39 1.54 7.12
C GLY A 176 -14.58 2.82 6.87
N TYR A 177 -13.33 2.88 7.34
CA TYR A 177 -12.42 3.99 7.07
C TYR A 177 -11.27 3.53 6.16
N PRO A 178 -10.73 4.39 5.28
CA PRO A 178 -9.48 4.11 4.59
C PRO A 178 -8.29 4.22 5.57
N PHE A 179 -7.09 4.03 5.05
CA PHE A 179 -5.87 4.28 5.82
C PHE A 179 -5.44 5.75 5.70
N ASN A 180 -4.46 6.16 6.51
CA ASN A 180 -3.99 7.54 6.62
C ASN A 180 -3.84 8.31 5.29
N PRO A 181 -3.33 7.73 4.18
CA PRO A 181 -3.17 8.47 2.94
C PRO A 181 -4.48 9.04 2.35
N LEU A 182 -5.63 8.46 2.68
CA LEU A 182 -6.95 8.88 2.18
C LEU A 182 -7.91 9.32 3.29
N LEU A 183 -7.45 9.39 4.56
CA LEU A 183 -8.29 9.93 5.63
C LEU A 183 -8.47 11.43 5.45
N SER A 184 -9.72 11.89 5.56
CA SER A 184 -10.05 13.31 5.64
C SER A 184 -9.86 13.84 7.07
N ARG A 185 -9.88 15.16 7.23
CA ARG A 185 -9.89 15.80 8.55
C ARG A 185 -11.07 15.34 9.41
N ASP A 186 -12.25 15.26 8.81
CA ASP A 186 -13.48 14.87 9.50
C ASP A 186 -13.44 13.40 9.93
N ASP A 187 -12.76 12.54 9.15
CA ASP A 187 -12.51 11.16 9.55
C ASP A 187 -11.66 11.10 10.82
N TYR A 188 -10.57 11.88 10.91
CA TYR A 188 -9.74 11.93 12.12
C TYR A 188 -10.54 12.36 13.35
N ILE A 189 -11.32 13.44 13.24
CA ILE A 189 -12.15 13.95 14.34
C ILE A 189 -13.19 12.91 14.78
N THR A 190 -13.82 12.24 13.82
CA THR A 190 -14.83 11.21 14.09
C THR A 190 -14.20 9.97 14.73
N MET A 191 -13.05 9.53 14.23
CA MET A 191 -12.30 8.38 14.77
C MET A 191 -11.82 8.66 16.19
N GLU A 192 -11.26 9.86 16.44
CA GLU A 192 -10.85 10.29 17.77
C GLU A 192 -12.04 10.28 18.74
N SER A 193 -13.17 10.85 18.33
CA SER A 193 -14.39 10.87 19.16
C SER A 193 -14.87 9.45 19.51
N LYS A 194 -14.81 8.52 18.56
CA LYS A 194 -15.15 7.10 18.81
C LYS A 194 -14.20 6.46 19.81
N VAL A 195 -12.90 6.72 19.71
CA VAL A 195 -11.89 6.20 20.64
C VAL A 195 -12.09 6.77 22.04
N LYS A 196 -12.33 8.08 22.16
CA LYS A 196 -12.62 8.75 23.44
C LYS A 196 -13.83 8.15 24.14
N ASN A 197 -14.92 7.91 23.40
CA ASN A 197 -16.12 7.26 23.94
C ASN A 197 -15.83 5.85 24.49
N VAL A 198 -14.94 5.09 23.84
CA VAL A 198 -14.52 3.78 24.36
C VAL A 198 -13.71 3.96 25.65
N PHE A 199 -12.78 4.91 25.71
CA PHE A 199 -11.99 5.18 26.90
C PHE A 199 -12.84 5.68 28.08
N ASP A 200 -13.90 6.44 27.82
CA ASP A 200 -14.85 6.84 28.86
C ASP A 200 -15.52 5.64 29.52
N GLY A 201 -15.79 4.56 28.76
CA GLY A 201 -16.30 3.30 29.30
C GLY A 201 -15.29 2.52 30.15
N LEU A 202 -13.99 2.81 30.02
CA LEU A 202 -12.91 2.16 30.78
C LEU A 202 -12.52 2.92 32.06
N LYS A 203 -13.03 4.14 32.29
CA LYS A 203 -12.63 4.99 33.42
C LYS A 203 -12.83 4.35 34.80
N GLY A 204 -13.79 3.44 34.93
CA GLY A 204 -14.03 2.71 36.18
C GLY A 204 -13.13 1.49 36.41
N ASP A 205 -12.35 1.09 35.40
CA ASP A 205 -11.45 -0.06 35.47
C ASP A 205 -10.14 0.35 36.16
N SER A 206 -9.69 -0.44 37.15
CA SER A 206 -8.50 -0.13 37.95
C SER A 206 -7.18 -0.30 37.21
N GLU A 207 -7.15 -1.10 36.14
CA GLU A 207 -5.94 -1.39 35.36
C GLU A 207 -5.93 -0.65 34.02
N LEU A 208 -7.09 -0.57 33.36
CA LEU A 208 -7.22 0.01 32.02
C LEU A 208 -7.75 1.44 32.02
N GLY A 209 -8.31 1.91 33.14
CA GLY A 209 -8.82 3.27 33.29
C GLY A 209 -7.69 4.31 33.21
N GLY A 210 -7.96 5.43 32.53
CA GLY A 210 -6.95 6.46 32.34
C GLY A 210 -7.49 7.74 31.71
N THR A 211 -6.56 8.62 31.32
CA THR A 211 -6.85 9.93 30.73
C THR A 211 -6.39 9.97 29.28
N TYR A 212 -7.27 10.43 28.40
CA TYR A 212 -6.92 10.73 27.02
C TYR A 212 -6.30 12.13 26.94
N TYR A 213 -5.09 12.21 26.39
CA TYR A 213 -4.38 13.48 26.15
C TYR A 213 -4.35 13.76 24.64
N PRO A 214 -5.10 14.75 24.14
CA PRO A 214 -5.04 15.13 22.73
C PRO A 214 -3.65 15.70 22.41
N LEU A 215 -3.21 15.51 21.16
CA LEU A 215 -1.95 16.08 20.68
C LEU A 215 -2.11 17.55 20.29
N ASP A 216 -3.32 17.93 19.85
CA ASP A 216 -3.69 19.33 19.69
C ASP A 216 -3.97 19.92 21.08
N GLY A 217 -3.30 21.03 21.39
CA GLY A 217 -3.15 21.58 22.75
C GLY A 217 -4.45 21.97 23.42
#